data_AF-A0AAU6ING6-F1
#
_entry.id   AF-A0AAU6ING6-F1
#
_cell.length_a   1.000
_cell.length_b   1.000
_cell.length_c   1.000
_cell.angle_alpha   90.00
_cell.angle_beta   90.00
_cell.angle_gamma   90.00
#
_symmetry.space_group_name_H-M   'P 1'
#
loop_
_entity.id
_entity.type
_entity.pdbx_description
1 polymer ?
#
loop_
_entity_poly.entity_id
_entity_poly.type
_entity_poly.pdbx_seq_one_letter_code
_entity_poly.pdbx_strand_id
1 'polypeptide(L)'
;MIREYCPRAWQHLGDAQQAKMAMAPLWSTFLRDGLVEESVVTHPDGSGVIGAWLAWPPGGQAELTELFRGCVRELWACLDALVAESVEAFSALQRLRRPECPRFFPAADSLEGFRASLAESCMDGTLRSHVAMVEDCQPFQDSDGDEVTDRIRRGLGYLLEWEAALDSGAVMGAWATPVEPQVHAAAPAVVESVEAAEPGALDGQERVLARYRLSSYQSGCTVNAQAGTWVDLCFTEGFAPADDEDTFDQRLSLVIEAVTRFATSFAWLSSQVPGSRRVLSAGHAGATDTWIEATRSSRHWSAEELAALAFSDIGLGRVQDADTLTLMVSTPGGVFERVVPHATPLRQHDRRDAAAETAVKDAAATWGLPVGSRSRPPASTAPR
;
A
#
# COMPACT_ATOMS: atom_id res chain seq x y z
N MET A 1 9.57 -12.53 -12.14
CA MET A 1 8.20 -12.76 -12.63
C MET A 1 7.10 -12.01 -11.86
N ILE A 2 7.12 -11.88 -10.52
CA ILE A 2 6.08 -11.09 -9.79
C ILE A 2 6.22 -9.57 -10.01
N ARG A 3 7.45 -9.04 -10.06
CA ARG A 3 7.70 -7.59 -10.24
C ARG A 3 7.28 -7.01 -11.59
N GLU A 4 7.01 -7.86 -12.58
CA GLU A 4 6.68 -7.45 -13.95
C GLU A 4 5.25 -6.92 -14.09
N TYR A 5 4.34 -7.25 -13.15
CA TYR A 5 2.93 -6.85 -13.23
C TYR A 5 2.62 -5.47 -12.65
N CYS A 6 3.37 -5.04 -11.62
CA CYS A 6 3.15 -3.76 -10.95
C CYS A 6 4.48 -2.98 -10.75
N PRO A 7 5.23 -2.67 -11.82
CA PRO A 7 6.59 -2.14 -11.71
C PRO A 7 6.66 -0.81 -10.95
N ARG A 8 5.70 0.11 -11.12
CA ARG A 8 5.69 1.39 -10.39
C ARG A 8 5.44 1.18 -8.91
N ALA A 9 4.50 0.30 -8.55
CA ALA A 9 4.27 -0.01 -7.14
C ALA A 9 5.54 -0.56 -6.46
N TRP A 10 6.28 -1.46 -7.13
CA TRP A 10 7.55 -1.98 -6.61
C TRP A 10 8.65 -0.93 -6.50
N GLN A 11 8.66 0.08 -7.38
CA GLN A 11 9.58 1.21 -7.28
C GLN A 11 9.30 2.03 -6.02
N HIS A 12 8.05 2.47 -5.82
CA HIS A 12 7.65 3.23 -4.64
C HIS A 12 7.91 2.46 -3.33
N LEU A 13 7.67 1.15 -3.31
CA LEU A 13 8.01 0.33 -2.14
C LEU A 13 9.53 0.31 -1.86
N GLY A 14 10.36 0.28 -2.92
CA GLY A 14 11.81 0.40 -2.79
C GLY A 14 12.24 1.76 -2.25
N ASP A 15 11.64 2.84 -2.73
CA ASP A 15 11.92 4.21 -2.29
C ASP A 15 11.49 4.42 -0.83
N ALA A 16 10.35 3.85 -0.41
CA ALA A 16 9.91 3.82 0.99
C ALA A 16 10.90 3.08 1.91
N GLN A 17 11.41 1.93 1.47
CA GLN A 17 12.42 1.17 2.21
C GLN A 17 13.73 1.94 2.32
N GLN A 18 14.14 2.64 1.26
CA GLN A 18 15.33 3.49 1.29
C GLN A 18 15.17 4.64 2.28
N ALA A 19 14.00 5.28 2.33
CA ALA A 19 13.69 6.31 3.32
C ALA A 19 13.77 5.76 4.76
N LYS A 20 13.17 4.58 5.03
CA LYS A 20 13.32 3.87 6.31
C LYS A 20 14.79 3.63 6.66
N MET A 21 15.58 3.11 5.71
CA MET A 21 17.00 2.83 5.92
C MET A 21 17.83 4.09 6.18
N ALA A 22 17.41 5.26 5.69
CA ALA A 22 18.07 6.53 5.94
C ALA A 22 17.77 7.09 7.35
N MET A 23 16.62 6.77 7.94
CA MET A 23 16.26 7.22 9.29
C MET A 23 17.13 6.58 10.38
N ALA A 24 17.40 5.28 10.28
CA ALA A 24 18.16 4.53 11.29
C ALA A 24 19.57 5.12 11.62
N PRO A 25 20.44 5.42 10.64
CA PRO A 25 21.75 6.00 10.92
C PRO A 25 21.66 7.43 11.46
N LEU A 26 20.65 8.20 11.04
CA LEU A 26 20.40 9.55 11.55
C LEU A 26 20.02 9.50 13.04
N TRP A 27 19.03 8.67 13.38
CA TRP A 27 18.61 8.44 14.75
C TRP A 27 19.76 7.93 15.64
N SER A 28 20.53 6.97 15.14
CA SER A 28 21.70 6.44 15.85
C SER A 28 22.80 7.48 16.07
N THR A 29 22.90 8.47 15.19
CA THR A 29 23.86 9.58 15.35
C THR A 29 23.36 10.55 16.41
N PHE A 30 22.08 10.91 16.39
CA PHE A 30 21.50 11.76 17.43
C PHE A 30 21.64 11.15 18.83
N LEU A 31 21.35 9.87 19.00
CA LEU A 31 21.53 9.19 20.28
C LEU A 31 22.99 9.18 20.77
N ARG A 32 23.97 9.05 19.87
CA ARG A 32 25.40 9.09 20.24
C ARG A 32 25.91 10.49 20.55
N ASP A 33 25.35 11.50 19.90
CA ASP A 33 25.77 12.90 20.03
C ASP A 33 25.05 13.63 21.19
N GLY A 34 24.38 12.88 22.07
CA GLY A 34 23.78 13.44 23.28
C GLY A 34 22.40 14.07 23.08
N LEU A 35 21.61 13.60 22.10
CA LEU A 35 20.23 14.05 21.90
C LEU A 35 19.41 14.02 23.19
N VAL A 36 19.61 13.00 24.02
CA VAL A 36 18.98 12.87 25.33
C VAL A 36 20.01 13.30 26.36
N GLU A 37 19.73 14.41 27.03
CA GLU A 37 20.55 14.88 28.14
C GLU A 37 19.85 14.55 29.46
N GLU A 38 20.61 14.03 30.43
CA GLU A 38 20.12 13.70 31.76
C GLU A 38 20.56 14.76 32.79
N SER A 39 19.66 15.17 33.65
CA SER A 39 19.94 15.98 34.84
C SER A 39 19.77 15.13 36.09
N VAL A 40 20.59 15.42 37.09
CA VAL A 40 20.42 14.88 38.43
C VAL A 40 20.40 16.04 39.39
N VAL A 41 19.29 16.21 40.10
CA VAL A 41 19.13 17.24 41.13
C VAL A 41 18.99 16.55 42.48
N THR A 42 19.86 16.87 43.42
CA THR A 42 19.73 16.48 44.83
C THR A 42 19.41 17.73 45.66
N HIS A 43 18.33 17.66 46.42
CA HIS A 43 17.91 18.71 47.34
C HIS A 43 18.62 18.59 48.70
N PRO A 44 18.67 19.68 49.50
CA PRO A 44 19.35 19.67 50.80
C PRO A 44 18.82 18.66 51.82
N ASP A 45 17.58 18.18 51.64
CA ASP A 45 16.94 17.19 52.49
C ASP A 45 17.25 15.73 52.10
N GLY A 46 18.07 15.52 51.06
CA GLY A 46 18.42 14.21 50.54
C GLY A 46 17.40 13.63 49.55
N SER A 47 16.31 14.34 49.26
CA SER A 47 15.44 13.99 48.12
C SER A 47 16.09 14.43 46.81
N GLY A 48 15.69 13.82 45.71
CA GLY A 48 16.19 14.24 44.40
C GLY A 48 15.40 13.66 43.24
N VAL A 49 15.72 14.16 42.06
CA VAL A 49 15.11 13.75 40.79
C VAL A 49 16.18 13.44 39.75
N ILE A 50 15.88 12.45 38.91
CA ILE A 50 16.57 12.23 37.65
C ILE A 50 15.63 12.76 36.56
N GLY A 51 16.06 13.77 35.83
CA GLY A 51 15.32 14.36 34.71
C GLY A 51 16.01 14.04 33.39
N ALA A 52 15.24 14.11 32.30
CA ALA A 52 15.79 14.11 30.95
C ALA A 52 15.05 15.09 30.06
N TRP A 53 15.75 15.67 29.10
CA TRP A 53 15.15 16.47 28.01
C TRP A 53 15.78 16.09 26.68
N LEU A 54 15.10 16.45 25.60
CA LEU A 54 15.67 16.37 24.27
C LEU A 54 16.38 17.68 23.92
N ALA A 55 17.62 17.57 23.50
CA ALA A 55 18.39 18.62 22.87
C ALA A 55 18.54 18.28 21.37
N TRP A 56 17.51 18.57 20.58
CA TRP A 56 17.57 18.33 19.13
C TRP A 56 18.75 19.10 18.52
N PRO A 57 19.63 18.44 17.75
CA PRO A 57 20.61 19.16 16.96
C PRO A 57 19.88 20.08 15.97
N PRO A 58 20.47 21.24 15.60
CA PRO A 58 19.82 22.18 14.69
C PRO A 58 19.31 21.50 13.41
N GLY A 59 17.98 21.50 13.22
CA GLY A 59 17.32 20.89 12.06
C GLY A 59 17.10 19.37 12.13
N GLY A 60 17.64 18.66 13.13
CA GLY A 60 17.58 17.20 13.19
C GLY A 60 16.17 16.63 13.30
N GLN A 61 15.30 17.27 14.09
CA GLN A 61 13.88 16.88 14.19
C GLN A 61 13.16 17.02 12.84
N ALA A 62 13.42 18.13 12.14
CA ALA A 62 12.82 18.40 10.83
C ALA A 62 13.32 17.38 9.79
N GLU A 63 14.61 17.05 9.78
CA GLU A 63 15.19 16.07 8.86
C GLU A 63 14.59 14.67 9.05
N LEU A 64 14.47 14.20 10.30
CA LEU A 64 13.79 12.92 10.59
C LEU A 64 12.32 12.94 10.17
N THR A 65 11.63 14.05 10.44
CA THR A 65 10.22 14.21 10.06
C THR A 65 10.05 14.17 8.54
N GLU A 66 10.94 14.80 7.78
CA GLU A 66 10.90 14.78 6.31
C GLU A 66 11.24 13.41 5.72
N LEU A 67 12.21 12.69 6.30
CA LEU A 67 12.49 11.30 5.89
C LEU A 67 11.28 10.40 6.13
N PHE A 68 10.63 10.54 7.28
CA PHE A 68 9.44 9.76 7.61
C PHE A 68 8.25 10.13 6.72
N ARG A 69 8.01 11.42 6.51
CA ARG A 69 7.00 11.93 5.56
C ARG A 69 7.23 11.38 4.15
N GLY A 70 8.48 11.34 3.71
CA GLY A 70 8.88 10.70 2.46
C GLY A 70 8.50 9.22 2.43
N CYS A 71 8.83 8.47 3.49
CA CYS A 71 8.47 7.05 3.61
C CYS A 71 6.95 6.83 3.51
N VAL A 72 6.15 7.56 4.29
CA VAL A 72 4.67 7.48 4.27
C VAL A 72 4.11 7.81 2.88
N ARG A 73 4.63 8.86 2.24
CA ARG A 73 4.21 9.25 0.89
C ARG A 73 4.49 8.15 -0.14
N GLU A 74 5.68 7.54 -0.10
CA GLU A 74 6.02 6.45 -1.02
C GLU A 74 5.20 5.18 -0.75
N LEU A 75 4.84 4.89 0.50
CA LEU A 75 3.93 3.78 0.83
C LEU A 75 2.53 4.00 0.25
N TRP A 76 1.99 5.21 0.34
CA TRP A 76 0.72 5.55 -0.31
C TRP A 76 0.82 5.52 -1.83
N ALA A 77 1.89 6.08 -2.41
CA ALA A 77 2.14 6.04 -3.84
C ALA A 77 2.27 4.59 -4.37
N CYS A 78 2.82 3.68 -3.57
CA CYS A 78 2.83 2.25 -3.87
C CYS A 78 1.41 1.69 -4.01
N LEU A 79 0.55 1.92 -3.01
CA LEU A 79 -0.84 1.46 -3.00
C LEU A 79 -1.65 2.04 -4.17
N ASP A 80 -1.48 3.33 -4.44
CA ASP A 80 -2.12 4.03 -5.56
C ASP A 80 -1.65 3.50 -6.92
N ALA A 81 -0.35 3.22 -7.05
CA ALA A 81 0.21 2.62 -8.25
C ALA A 81 -0.36 1.21 -8.52
N LEU A 82 -0.66 0.41 -7.49
CA LEU A 82 -1.31 -0.90 -7.67
C LEU A 82 -2.67 -0.77 -8.35
N VAL A 83 -3.47 0.21 -7.92
CA VAL A 83 -4.78 0.50 -8.53
C VAL A 83 -4.60 0.99 -9.96
N ALA A 84 -3.74 1.99 -10.18
CA ALA A 84 -3.49 2.56 -11.49
C ALA A 84 -2.98 1.50 -12.50
N GLU A 85 -2.02 0.68 -12.11
CA GLU A 85 -1.47 -0.39 -12.95
C GLU A 85 -2.50 -1.50 -13.20
N SER A 86 -3.34 -1.82 -12.22
CA SER A 86 -4.48 -2.72 -12.44
C SER A 86 -5.48 -2.15 -13.44
N VAL A 87 -5.81 -0.86 -13.38
CA VAL A 87 -6.74 -0.22 -14.32
C VAL A 87 -6.13 -0.20 -15.73
N GLU A 88 -4.86 0.16 -15.87
CA GLU A 88 -4.15 0.12 -17.16
C GLU A 88 -4.12 -1.29 -17.78
N ALA A 89 -3.99 -2.33 -16.95
CA ALA A 89 -3.93 -3.71 -17.41
C ALA A 89 -5.29 -4.31 -17.78
N PHE A 90 -6.36 -3.95 -17.05
CA PHE A 90 -7.64 -4.68 -17.11
C PHE A 90 -8.86 -3.85 -17.51
N SER A 91 -8.79 -2.52 -17.41
CA SER A 91 -9.91 -1.66 -17.81
C SER A 91 -9.98 -1.55 -19.33
N ALA A 92 -11.19 -1.61 -19.88
CA ALA A 92 -11.43 -1.33 -21.30
C ALA A 92 -10.98 0.09 -21.71
N LEU A 93 -10.99 1.03 -20.76
CA LEU A 93 -10.54 2.41 -20.99
C LEU A 93 -9.01 2.56 -20.83
N GLN A 94 -8.33 1.59 -20.21
CA GLN A 94 -6.90 1.59 -19.88
C GLN A 94 -6.40 2.87 -19.19
N ARG A 95 -7.30 3.63 -18.55
CA ARG A 95 -7.00 4.87 -17.84
C ARG A 95 -7.95 5.03 -16.67
N LEU A 96 -7.45 5.70 -15.63
CA LEU A 96 -8.24 6.12 -14.48
C LEU A 96 -9.35 7.08 -14.94
N ARG A 97 -10.55 6.93 -14.37
CA ARG A 97 -11.69 7.81 -14.69
C ARG A 97 -11.53 9.23 -14.15
N ARG A 98 -10.81 9.38 -13.03
CA ARG A 98 -10.54 10.65 -12.34
C ARG A 98 -9.06 10.71 -11.91
N PRO A 99 -8.12 10.91 -12.84
CA PRO A 99 -6.70 10.97 -12.51
C PRO A 99 -6.31 12.13 -11.58
N GLU A 100 -7.20 13.11 -11.39
CA GLU A 100 -7.06 14.23 -10.48
C GLU A 100 -7.33 13.90 -9.01
N CYS A 101 -7.92 12.74 -8.71
CA CYS A 101 -8.13 12.32 -7.32
C CYS A 101 -6.76 12.19 -6.63
N PRO A 102 -6.62 12.71 -5.39
CA PRO A 102 -5.35 12.68 -4.68
C PRO A 102 -4.92 11.26 -4.30
N ARG A 103 -5.89 10.32 -4.21
CA ARG A 103 -5.70 8.92 -3.82
C ARG A 103 -6.60 8.01 -4.65
N PHE A 104 -6.13 6.82 -4.98
CA PHE A 104 -6.87 5.78 -5.70
C PHE A 104 -7.12 4.55 -4.84
N PHE A 105 -6.21 4.21 -3.93
CA PHE A 105 -6.37 3.10 -3.01
C PHE A 105 -7.32 3.50 -1.85
N PRO A 106 -8.50 2.86 -1.73
CA PRO A 106 -9.49 3.27 -0.74
C PRO A 106 -9.23 2.59 0.61
N ALA A 107 -8.17 2.98 1.31
CA ALA A 107 -8.05 2.65 2.73
C ALA A 107 -8.78 3.71 3.56
N ALA A 108 -9.64 3.28 4.48
CA ALA A 108 -10.40 4.18 5.33
C ALA A 108 -10.46 3.69 6.79
N ASP A 109 -10.74 4.62 7.69
CA ASP A 109 -10.94 4.40 9.13
C ASP A 109 -12.39 4.03 9.48
N SER A 110 -13.29 4.07 8.50
CA SER A 110 -14.72 3.89 8.69
C SER A 110 -15.41 3.37 7.42
N LEU A 111 -16.52 2.65 7.61
CA LEU A 111 -17.33 2.15 6.50
C LEU A 111 -17.91 3.29 5.64
N GLU A 112 -18.23 4.42 6.25
CA GLU A 112 -18.73 5.60 5.54
C GLU A 112 -17.64 6.21 4.65
N GLY A 113 -16.44 6.45 5.19
CA GLY A 113 -15.29 6.94 4.44
C GLY A 113 -14.94 6.03 3.27
N PHE A 114 -14.93 4.71 3.50
CA PHE A 114 -14.67 3.72 2.47
C PHE A 114 -15.68 3.78 1.32
N ARG A 115 -16.98 3.86 1.65
CA ARG A 115 -18.05 3.98 0.65
C ARG A 115 -17.95 5.29 -0.14
N ALA A 116 -17.56 6.38 0.51
CA ALA A 116 -17.33 7.65 -0.16
C ALA A 116 -16.19 7.54 -1.17
N SER A 117 -15.05 6.94 -0.81
CA SER A 117 -13.92 6.71 -1.72
C SER A 117 -14.32 5.84 -2.93
N LEU A 118 -15.07 4.75 -2.70
CA LEU A 118 -15.56 3.91 -3.79
C LEU A 118 -16.56 4.64 -4.71
N ALA A 119 -17.41 5.49 -4.15
CA ALA A 119 -18.36 6.31 -4.91
C ALA A 119 -17.66 7.33 -5.82
N GLU A 120 -16.42 7.70 -5.50
CA GLU A 120 -15.56 8.53 -6.34
C GLU A 120 -14.84 7.74 -7.46
N SER A 121 -15.21 6.48 -7.67
CA SER A 121 -14.68 5.60 -8.72
C SER A 121 -13.19 5.29 -8.58
N CYS A 122 -12.65 5.30 -7.36
CA CYS A 122 -11.22 5.15 -7.10
C CYS A 122 -10.64 3.81 -7.60
N MET A 123 -11.46 2.75 -7.70
CA MET A 123 -11.07 1.41 -8.18
C MET A 123 -11.81 0.97 -9.47
N ASP A 124 -12.50 1.88 -10.16
CA ASP A 124 -13.22 1.56 -11.39
C ASP A 124 -12.26 1.03 -12.48
N GLY A 125 -12.49 -0.19 -12.95
CA GLY A 125 -11.66 -0.84 -13.96
C GLY A 125 -10.56 -1.75 -13.39
N THR A 126 -10.49 -1.93 -12.08
CA THR A 126 -9.68 -2.97 -11.45
C THR A 126 -10.39 -4.34 -11.48
N LEU A 127 -9.65 -5.41 -11.20
CA LEU A 127 -10.23 -6.75 -11.07
C LEU A 127 -11.11 -6.84 -9.82
N ARG A 128 -12.23 -7.57 -9.91
CA ARG A 128 -13.10 -7.83 -8.76
C ARG A 128 -12.37 -8.47 -7.58
N SER A 129 -11.37 -9.31 -7.85
CA SER A 129 -10.53 -9.92 -6.81
C SER A 129 -9.63 -8.91 -6.11
N HIS A 130 -9.16 -7.87 -6.81
CA HIS A 130 -8.43 -6.77 -6.18
C HIS A 130 -9.36 -5.97 -5.24
N VAL A 131 -10.57 -5.65 -5.70
CA VAL A 131 -11.57 -4.94 -4.89
C VAL A 131 -11.90 -5.73 -3.62
N ALA A 132 -12.23 -7.02 -3.75
CA ALA A 132 -12.57 -7.86 -2.60
C ALA A 132 -11.44 -7.93 -1.56
N MET A 133 -10.20 -8.09 -2.02
CA MET A 133 -9.05 -8.10 -1.11
C MET A 133 -8.87 -6.75 -0.37
N VAL A 134 -9.12 -5.62 -1.04
CA VAL A 134 -9.07 -4.30 -0.40
C VAL A 134 -10.22 -4.14 0.60
N GLU A 135 -11.42 -4.62 0.28
CA GLU A 135 -12.59 -4.60 1.17
C GLU A 135 -12.37 -5.42 2.46
N ASP A 136 -11.78 -6.61 2.34
CA ASP A 136 -11.55 -7.54 3.47
C ASP A 136 -10.48 -7.03 4.44
N CYS A 137 -9.52 -6.24 3.92
CA CYS A 137 -8.37 -5.75 4.67
C CYS A 137 -8.56 -4.34 5.25
N GLN A 138 -9.78 -3.78 5.23
CA GLN A 138 -10.02 -2.43 5.74
C GLN A 138 -9.76 -2.31 7.25
N PRO A 139 -9.10 -1.23 7.72
CA PRO A 139 -8.80 -1.00 9.13
C PRO A 139 -10.00 -1.03 10.09
N PHE A 140 -11.19 -0.63 9.63
CA PHE A 140 -12.41 -0.57 10.45
C PHE A 140 -13.13 -1.91 10.61
N GLN A 141 -12.65 -2.97 9.94
CA GLN A 141 -13.29 -4.28 10.02
C GLN A 141 -12.94 -4.96 11.36
N ASP A 142 -13.91 -5.67 11.92
CA ASP A 142 -13.69 -6.49 13.10
C ASP A 142 -12.72 -7.65 12.78
N SER A 143 -11.97 -8.10 13.79
CA SER A 143 -11.14 -9.30 13.67
C SER A 143 -12.04 -10.52 13.41
N ASP A 144 -11.71 -11.23 12.34
CA ASP A 144 -12.29 -12.52 11.97
C ASP A 144 -11.46 -13.71 12.49
N GLY A 145 -10.41 -13.43 13.27
CA GLY A 145 -9.46 -14.41 13.80
C GLY A 145 -8.35 -14.83 12.84
N ASP A 146 -8.26 -14.23 11.65
CA ASP A 146 -7.12 -14.42 10.74
C ASP A 146 -5.99 -13.45 11.10
N GLU A 147 -4.94 -13.96 11.75
CA GLU A 147 -3.78 -13.17 12.17
C GLU A 147 -3.10 -12.41 11.01
N VAL A 148 -3.11 -12.96 9.79
CA VAL A 148 -2.45 -12.31 8.65
C VAL A 148 -3.28 -11.10 8.21
N THR A 149 -4.60 -11.29 8.08
CA THR A 149 -5.51 -10.22 7.69
C THR A 149 -5.54 -9.12 8.76
N ASP A 150 -5.56 -9.49 10.05
CA ASP A 150 -5.52 -8.54 11.15
C ASP A 150 -4.24 -7.72 11.20
N ARG A 151 -3.07 -8.31 10.86
CA ARG A 151 -1.82 -7.56 10.72
C ARG A 151 -1.87 -6.57 9.56
N ILE A 152 -2.49 -6.94 8.43
CA ILE A 152 -2.67 -6.03 7.28
C ILE A 152 -3.59 -4.88 7.66
N ARG A 153 -4.74 -5.16 8.29
CA ARG A 153 -5.70 -4.15 8.78
C ARG A 153 -5.02 -3.15 9.72
N ARG A 154 -4.24 -3.64 10.69
CA ARG A 154 -3.48 -2.81 11.63
C ARG A 154 -2.40 -1.97 10.93
N GLY A 155 -1.71 -2.53 9.94
CA GLY A 155 -0.71 -1.78 9.16
C GLY A 155 -1.31 -0.65 8.34
N LEU A 156 -2.47 -0.89 7.71
CA LEU A 156 -3.21 0.18 7.04
C LEU A 156 -3.74 1.23 8.04
N GLY A 157 -4.16 0.81 9.24
CA GLY A 157 -4.57 1.71 10.32
C GLY A 157 -3.46 2.69 10.71
N TYR A 158 -2.26 2.18 11.01
CA TYR A 158 -1.11 3.03 11.31
C TYR A 158 -0.75 3.98 10.15
N LEU A 159 -0.84 3.51 8.91
CA LEU A 159 -0.55 4.35 7.75
C LEU A 159 -1.53 5.53 7.60
N LEU A 160 -2.82 5.31 7.90
CA LEU A 160 -3.85 6.37 7.94
C LEU A 160 -3.60 7.35 9.10
N GLU A 161 -3.33 6.84 10.29
CA GLU A 161 -3.04 7.65 11.47
C GLU A 161 -1.83 8.56 11.24
N TRP A 162 -0.77 8.03 10.63
CA TRP A 162 0.44 8.80 10.33
C TRP A 162 0.25 9.86 9.27
N GLU A 163 -0.51 9.58 8.22
CA GLU A 163 -0.84 10.63 7.26
C GLU A 163 -1.62 11.76 7.95
N ALA A 164 -2.68 11.42 8.68
CA ALA A 164 -3.49 12.42 9.36
C ALA A 164 -2.65 13.28 10.32
N ALA A 165 -1.74 12.65 11.08
CA ALA A 165 -0.81 13.36 11.96
C ALA A 165 0.15 14.27 11.17
N LEU A 166 0.74 13.80 10.07
CA LEU A 166 1.67 14.59 9.26
C LEU A 166 0.99 15.78 8.56
N ASP A 167 -0.28 15.63 8.18
CA ASP A 167 -1.11 16.68 7.59
C ASP A 167 -1.57 17.71 8.63
N SER A 168 -1.78 17.28 9.88
CA SER A 168 -2.03 18.21 11.00
C SER A 168 -0.77 18.92 11.48
N GLY A 169 0.39 18.60 10.92
CA GLY A 169 1.67 19.24 11.25
C GLY A 169 2.43 18.58 12.39
N ALA A 170 2.08 17.33 12.76
CA ALA A 170 2.84 16.57 13.74
C ALA A 170 4.29 16.38 13.27
N VAL A 171 5.21 16.42 14.23
CA VAL A 171 6.64 16.24 14.02
C VAL A 171 7.11 15.01 14.79
N MET A 172 8.16 14.37 14.29
CA MET A 172 8.79 13.27 15.01
C MET A 172 9.33 13.76 16.34
N GLY A 173 9.08 13.00 17.39
CA GLY A 173 9.60 13.20 18.74
C GLY A 173 10.14 11.91 19.31
N ALA A 174 10.31 11.87 20.64
CA ALA A 174 10.78 10.68 21.32
C ALA A 174 9.87 10.30 22.49
N TRP A 175 9.75 9.00 22.73
CA TRP A 175 9.07 8.41 23.88
C TRP A 175 10.08 7.80 24.82
N ALA A 176 10.01 8.14 26.10
CA ALA A 176 10.86 7.59 27.14
C ALA A 176 10.10 6.55 27.96
N THR A 177 10.69 5.36 28.07
CA THR A 177 10.23 4.27 28.94
C THR A 177 11.29 4.01 30.00
N PRO A 178 11.12 4.51 31.24
CA PRO A 178 12.04 4.25 32.33
C PRO A 178 12.09 2.76 32.68
N VAL A 179 13.29 2.19 32.69
CA VAL A 179 13.60 0.80 33.05
C VAL A 179 14.77 0.81 34.02
N GLU A 180 14.44 0.64 35.31
CA GLU A 180 15.39 0.49 36.40
C GLU A 180 16.35 1.67 36.61
N PRO A 181 15.84 2.85 37.02
CA PRO A 181 16.70 3.97 37.44
C PRO A 181 17.63 3.57 38.58
N GLN A 182 18.90 3.96 38.47
CA GLN A 182 19.94 3.64 39.46
C GLN A 182 20.44 4.89 40.15
N VAL A 183 20.62 4.81 41.46
CA VAL A 183 21.18 5.88 42.27
C VAL A 183 22.24 5.30 43.20
N HIS A 184 23.41 5.92 43.22
CA HIS A 184 24.53 5.58 44.07
C HIS A 184 24.98 6.82 44.85
N ALA A 185 24.95 6.73 46.18
CA ALA A 185 25.44 7.78 47.05
C ALA A 185 26.64 7.30 47.87
N ALA A 186 27.64 8.17 48.06
CA ALA A 186 28.76 7.86 48.93
C ALA A 186 28.34 7.89 50.41
N ALA A 187 28.89 6.99 51.23
CA ALA A 187 28.67 6.99 52.67
C ALA A 187 28.99 8.37 53.28
N PRO A 188 28.21 8.86 54.28
CA PRO A 188 27.22 8.12 55.06
C PRO A 188 25.83 8.04 54.43
N ALA A 189 25.60 8.66 53.26
CA ALA A 189 24.30 8.63 52.61
C ALA A 189 23.93 7.22 52.16
N VAL A 190 22.66 6.84 52.36
CA VAL A 190 22.11 5.53 51.96
C VAL A 190 20.85 5.75 51.15
N VAL A 191 20.76 5.11 49.99
CA VAL A 191 19.57 5.15 49.14
C VAL A 191 18.41 4.45 49.87
N GLU A 192 17.36 5.22 50.15
CA GLU A 192 16.16 4.74 50.83
C GLU A 192 15.11 4.25 49.84
N SER A 193 14.88 5.03 48.78
CA SER A 193 13.91 4.69 47.75
C SER A 193 14.30 5.27 46.39
N VAL A 194 13.89 4.57 45.33
CA VAL A 194 13.90 5.05 43.95
C VAL A 194 12.57 4.67 43.32
N GLU A 195 11.89 5.63 42.72
CA GLU A 195 10.58 5.48 42.09
C GLU A 195 10.69 5.95 40.63
N ALA A 196 10.43 5.04 39.69
CA ALA A 196 10.40 5.36 38.27
C ALA A 196 9.09 6.09 37.92
N ALA A 197 9.16 7.01 36.97
CA ALA A 197 7.97 7.62 36.38
C ALA A 197 7.30 6.67 35.38
N GLU A 198 6.03 6.93 35.09
CA GLU A 198 5.33 6.26 33.99
C GLU A 198 5.96 6.64 32.63
N PRO A 199 5.88 5.74 31.62
CA PRO A 199 6.32 6.03 30.26
C PRO A 199 5.68 7.29 29.69
N GLY A 200 6.37 7.98 28.79
CA GLY A 200 5.77 9.10 28.08
C GLY A 200 6.69 9.91 27.19
N ALA A 201 6.08 10.84 26.44
CA ALA A 201 6.75 11.72 25.51
C ALA A 201 7.83 12.58 26.18
N LEU A 202 8.92 12.80 25.44
CA LEU A 202 9.89 13.86 25.65
C LEU A 202 9.62 14.96 24.61
N ASP A 203 8.99 16.05 25.02
CA ASP A 203 8.45 17.11 24.16
C ASP A 203 9.34 18.36 24.09
N GLY A 204 10.64 18.19 24.36
CA GLY A 204 11.62 19.28 24.42
C GLY A 204 11.62 20.04 25.75
N GLN A 205 10.73 19.72 26.69
CA GLN A 205 10.85 20.14 28.08
C GLN A 205 11.53 19.06 28.93
N GLU A 206 12.08 19.46 30.08
CA GLU A 206 12.62 18.53 31.06
C GLU A 206 11.50 17.71 31.69
N ARG A 207 11.60 16.38 31.54
CA ARG A 207 10.70 15.39 32.13
C ARG A 207 11.41 14.69 33.28
N VAL A 208 10.75 14.57 34.42
CA VAL A 208 11.22 13.74 35.55
C VAL A 208 11.01 12.27 35.19
N LEU A 209 12.10 11.51 35.10
CA LEU A 209 12.10 10.07 34.80
C LEU A 209 12.13 9.21 36.05
N ALA A 210 12.73 9.71 37.14
CA ALA A 210 12.72 9.03 38.42
C ALA A 210 12.84 10.02 39.58
N ARG A 211 12.31 9.62 40.74
CA ARG A 211 12.49 10.31 42.02
C ARG A 211 13.21 9.39 42.98
N TYR A 212 14.10 9.95 43.79
CA TYR A 212 14.82 9.17 44.79
C TYR A 212 14.91 9.90 46.13
N ARG A 213 15.18 9.12 47.17
CA ARG A 213 15.36 9.61 48.54
C ARG A 213 16.59 8.97 49.16
N LEU A 214 17.43 9.80 49.79
CA LEU A 214 18.62 9.40 50.52
C LEU A 214 18.42 9.66 52.01
N SER A 215 18.73 8.67 52.84
CA SER A 215 18.83 8.82 54.29
C SER A 215 20.27 9.18 54.69
N SER A 216 20.43 9.85 55.83
CA SER A 216 21.75 10.29 56.35
C SER A 216 22.56 11.16 55.38
N TYR A 217 21.88 11.83 54.43
CA TYR A 217 22.50 12.73 53.48
C TYR A 217 23.05 13.97 54.17
N GLN A 218 24.22 14.41 53.74
CA GLN A 218 24.83 15.68 54.13
C GLN A 218 25.14 16.47 52.86
N SER A 219 24.90 17.78 52.91
CA SER A 219 25.17 18.67 51.78
C SER A 219 26.62 18.54 51.33
N GLY A 220 26.83 18.20 50.05
CA GLY A 220 28.15 17.96 49.46
C GLY A 220 28.53 16.49 49.32
N CYS A 221 27.71 15.54 49.79
CA CYS A 221 27.88 14.13 49.45
C CYS A 221 27.72 13.92 47.93
N THR A 222 28.64 13.16 47.34
CA THR A 222 28.57 12.79 45.92
C THR A 222 27.43 11.81 45.69
N VAL A 223 26.56 12.15 44.74
CA VAL A 223 25.45 11.31 44.26
C VAL A 223 25.65 11.11 42.75
N ASN A 224 25.72 9.86 42.33
CA ASN A 224 25.73 9.46 40.93
C ASN A 224 24.41 8.78 40.64
N ALA A 225 23.70 9.21 39.61
CA ALA A 225 22.44 8.60 39.22
C ALA A 225 22.40 8.38 37.71
N GLN A 226 21.61 7.40 37.28
CA GLN A 226 21.36 7.04 35.90
C GLN A 226 19.86 6.80 35.72
N ALA A 227 19.27 7.37 34.68
CA ALA A 227 17.84 7.24 34.46
C ALA A 227 17.42 5.80 34.13
N GLY A 228 18.26 5.04 33.41
CA GLY A 228 17.92 3.71 32.90
C GLY A 228 16.68 3.80 32.03
N THR A 229 16.79 4.18 30.76
CA THR A 229 15.61 4.56 29.96
C THR A 229 15.77 4.08 28.52
N TRP A 230 14.72 3.44 27.99
CA TRP A 230 14.57 3.19 26.57
C TRP A 230 13.95 4.40 25.90
N VAL A 231 14.55 4.83 24.79
CA VAL A 231 14.06 5.97 24.02
C VAL A 231 13.74 5.50 22.61
N ASP A 232 12.48 5.66 22.22
CA ASP A 232 11.99 5.31 20.90
C ASP A 232 11.48 6.55 20.15
N LEU A 233 11.45 6.46 18.82
CA LEU A 233 10.86 7.50 17.97
C LEU A 233 9.33 7.43 18.04
N CYS A 234 8.64 8.56 17.95
CA CYS A 234 7.17 8.58 17.85
C CYS A 234 6.64 9.91 17.31
N PHE A 235 5.32 10.03 17.14
CA PHE A 235 4.65 11.33 17.17
C PHE A 235 4.22 11.61 18.61
N THR A 236 4.72 12.68 19.22
CA THR A 236 4.44 12.94 20.65
C THR A 236 2.97 13.27 20.94
N GLU A 237 2.21 13.70 19.93
CA GLU A 237 0.77 13.89 20.02
C GLU A 237 0.04 12.59 19.67
N GLY A 238 -0.69 12.04 20.64
CA GLY A 238 -1.59 10.90 20.41
C GLY A 238 -0.93 9.52 20.38
N PHE A 239 0.40 9.43 20.49
CA PHE A 239 1.09 8.15 20.61
C PHE A 239 1.19 7.68 22.07
N ALA A 240 0.78 6.45 22.30
CA ALA A 240 1.16 5.65 23.47
C ALA A 240 1.45 4.23 22.96
N PRO A 241 2.63 3.66 23.24
CA PRO A 241 2.87 2.24 23.04
C PRO A 241 1.84 1.43 23.82
N ALA A 242 1.31 0.37 23.21
CA ALA A 242 0.44 -0.58 23.89
C ALA A 242 1.20 -1.41 24.94
N ASP A 243 2.46 -1.72 24.65
CA ASP A 243 3.40 -2.45 25.49
C ASP A 243 4.86 -2.09 25.13
N ASP A 244 5.81 -2.79 25.73
CA ASP A 244 7.25 -2.61 25.54
C ASP A 244 7.76 -3.08 24.17
N GLU A 245 7.00 -3.91 23.46
CA GLU A 245 7.33 -4.40 22.12
C GLU A 245 6.76 -3.52 21.01
N ASP A 246 5.73 -2.71 21.31
CA ASP A 246 5.06 -1.76 20.42
C ASP A 246 5.90 -0.51 20.12
N THR A 247 7.01 -0.76 19.43
CA THR A 247 7.98 0.26 19.01
C THR A 247 7.65 0.85 17.64
N PHE A 248 8.18 2.03 17.36
CA PHE A 248 8.06 2.67 16.05
C PHE A 248 8.61 1.82 14.91
N ASP A 249 9.75 1.15 15.10
CA ASP A 249 10.28 0.23 14.07
C ASP A 249 9.36 -0.96 13.84
N GLN A 250 8.74 -1.50 14.90
CA GLN A 250 7.78 -2.60 14.77
C GLN A 250 6.53 -2.14 14.00
N ARG A 251 5.94 -0.99 14.37
CA ARG A 251 4.80 -0.42 13.63
C ARG A 251 5.15 -0.14 12.16
N LEU A 252 6.31 0.48 11.89
CA LEU A 252 6.76 0.77 10.53
C LEU A 252 7.01 -0.51 9.71
N SER A 253 7.59 -1.52 10.33
CA SER A 253 7.78 -2.83 9.69
C SER A 253 6.45 -3.49 9.35
N LEU A 254 5.45 -3.38 10.24
CA LEU A 254 4.10 -3.89 10.01
C LEU A 254 3.41 -3.18 8.83
N VAL A 255 3.54 -1.85 8.73
CA VAL A 255 3.02 -1.09 7.57
C VAL A 255 3.69 -1.51 6.26
N ILE A 256 5.03 -1.58 6.25
CA ILE A 256 5.78 -2.00 5.05
C ILE A 256 5.40 -3.44 4.67
N GLU A 257 5.22 -4.34 5.63
CA GLU A 257 4.75 -5.70 5.35
C GLU A 257 3.35 -5.68 4.73
N ALA A 258 2.41 -4.92 5.30
CA ALA A 258 1.05 -4.81 4.77
C ALA A 258 1.04 -4.33 3.31
N VAL A 259 1.76 -3.26 2.99
CA VAL A 259 1.89 -2.75 1.61
C VAL A 259 2.57 -3.77 0.70
N THR A 260 3.61 -4.46 1.18
CA THR A 260 4.28 -5.53 0.43
C THR A 260 3.34 -6.69 0.11
N ARG A 261 2.45 -7.06 1.04
CA ARG A 261 1.42 -8.10 0.85
C ARG A 261 0.41 -7.69 -0.20
N PHE A 262 -0.05 -6.44 -0.20
CA PHE A 262 -0.88 -5.91 -1.29
C PHE A 262 -0.15 -6.00 -2.63
N ALA A 263 1.08 -5.49 -2.72
CA ALA A 263 1.83 -5.50 -3.98
C ALA A 263 2.05 -6.92 -4.53
N THR A 264 2.38 -7.87 -3.64
CA THR A 264 2.55 -9.27 -4.01
C THR A 264 1.24 -9.91 -4.46
N SER A 265 0.15 -9.63 -3.75
CA SER A 265 -1.17 -10.23 -4.02
C SER A 265 -1.81 -9.66 -5.28
N PHE A 266 -1.70 -8.36 -5.53
CA PHE A 266 -2.11 -7.74 -6.80
C PHE A 266 -1.37 -8.35 -7.97
N ALA A 267 -0.04 -8.50 -7.87
CA ALA A 267 0.76 -9.13 -8.92
C ALA A 267 0.40 -10.60 -9.12
N TRP A 268 0.16 -11.34 -8.03
CA TRP A 268 -0.27 -12.73 -8.11
C TRP A 268 -1.65 -12.87 -8.77
N LEU A 269 -2.65 -12.12 -8.32
CA LEU A 269 -4.00 -12.11 -8.88
C LEU A 269 -3.99 -11.69 -10.36
N SER A 270 -3.20 -10.68 -10.71
CA SER A 270 -3.01 -10.25 -12.10
C SER A 270 -2.43 -11.37 -12.97
N SER A 271 -1.48 -12.15 -12.43
CA SER A 271 -0.89 -13.28 -13.15
C SER A 271 -1.85 -14.44 -13.42
N GLN A 272 -2.95 -14.53 -12.66
CA GLN A 272 -3.99 -15.56 -12.85
C GLN A 272 -4.95 -15.21 -13.99
N VAL A 273 -4.96 -13.97 -14.49
CA VAL A 273 -5.82 -13.55 -15.59
C VAL A 273 -5.12 -13.84 -16.93
N PRO A 274 -5.65 -14.75 -17.76
CA PRO A 274 -5.07 -15.03 -19.09
C PRO A 274 -5.04 -13.76 -19.95
N GLY A 275 -3.91 -13.49 -20.61
CA GLY A 275 -3.73 -12.27 -21.41
C GLY A 275 -3.34 -11.02 -20.63
N SER A 276 -3.17 -11.09 -19.31
CA SER A 276 -2.71 -9.96 -18.46
C SER A 276 -1.26 -9.55 -18.70
N ARG A 277 -0.48 -10.38 -19.38
CA ARG A 277 0.76 -9.92 -19.99
C ARG A 277 0.35 -8.89 -21.01
N ARG A 278 0.57 -7.61 -20.67
CA ARG A 278 0.67 -6.52 -21.63
C ARG A 278 1.13 -7.13 -22.95
N VAL A 279 0.32 -6.96 -24.00
CA VAL A 279 0.87 -6.64 -25.31
C VAL A 279 1.72 -5.42 -25.02
N LEU A 280 2.97 -5.66 -24.60
CA LEU A 280 3.98 -4.63 -24.54
C LEU A 280 3.87 -4.00 -25.91
N SER A 281 3.58 -2.70 -25.95
CA SER A 281 3.68 -1.94 -27.19
C SER A 281 5.11 -2.13 -27.67
N ALA A 282 5.32 -3.14 -28.51
CA ALA A 282 6.50 -3.28 -29.31
C ALA A 282 6.56 -1.94 -30.04
N GLY A 283 7.64 -1.21 -29.78
CA GLY A 283 7.76 0.19 -30.13
C GLY A 283 7.21 0.48 -31.52
N HIS A 284 6.38 1.50 -31.61
CA HIS A 284 6.12 2.30 -32.80
C HIS A 284 6.50 1.64 -34.13
N ALA A 285 5.58 0.85 -34.67
CA ALA A 285 5.50 0.58 -36.09
C ALA A 285 4.02 0.45 -36.51
N GLY A 286 3.33 1.60 -36.56
CA GLY A 286 2.32 1.88 -37.60
C GLY A 286 1.06 1.02 -37.75
N ALA A 287 0.63 0.24 -36.75
CA ALA A 287 -0.69 -0.37 -36.80
C ALA A 287 -1.70 0.55 -36.09
N THR A 288 -2.50 1.27 -36.87
CA THR A 288 -3.61 2.11 -36.39
C THR A 288 -4.64 1.26 -35.66
N ASP A 289 -4.60 1.25 -34.34
CA ASP A 289 -5.52 0.53 -33.45
C ASP A 289 -6.88 1.23 -33.32
N THR A 290 -7.34 1.86 -34.41
CA THR A 290 -8.51 2.74 -34.42
C THR A 290 -9.60 2.14 -35.30
N TRP A 291 -10.83 2.16 -34.80
CA TRP A 291 -12.02 1.94 -35.61
C TRP A 291 -12.08 3.02 -36.68
N ILE A 292 -12.16 2.63 -37.94
CA ILE A 292 -12.31 3.55 -39.07
C ILE A 292 -13.70 3.43 -39.65
N GLU A 293 -14.26 4.56 -40.09
CA GLU A 293 -15.53 4.56 -40.81
C GLU A 293 -15.36 3.71 -42.08
N ALA A 294 -16.24 2.74 -42.30
CA ALA A 294 -16.09 1.77 -43.38
C ALA A 294 -16.04 2.46 -44.76
N THR A 295 -16.78 3.56 -44.94
CA THR A 295 -16.74 4.39 -46.16
C THR A 295 -15.36 4.99 -46.46
N ARG A 296 -14.48 5.10 -45.46
CA ARG A 296 -13.10 5.59 -45.58
C ARG A 296 -12.07 4.47 -45.63
N SER A 297 -12.52 3.22 -45.55
CA SER A 297 -11.65 2.06 -45.65
C SER A 297 -11.04 1.93 -47.04
N SER A 298 -9.79 1.47 -47.10
CA SER A 298 -9.13 1.06 -48.34
C SER A 298 -9.75 -0.19 -48.97
N ARG A 299 -10.70 -0.85 -48.29
CA ARG A 299 -11.44 -2.03 -48.80
C ARG A 299 -12.55 -1.68 -49.79
N HIS A 300 -12.88 -0.39 -49.97
CA HIS A 300 -13.86 0.10 -50.95
C HIS A 300 -15.21 -0.64 -50.92
N TRP A 301 -15.85 -0.68 -49.74
CA TRP A 301 -17.16 -1.33 -49.57
C TRP A 301 -18.22 -0.74 -50.50
N SER A 302 -19.05 -1.61 -51.07
CA SER A 302 -20.23 -1.16 -51.79
C SER A 302 -21.29 -0.64 -50.81
N ALA A 303 -22.11 0.31 -51.28
CA ALA A 303 -23.23 0.82 -50.51
C ALA A 303 -24.23 -0.29 -50.13
N GLU A 304 -24.34 -1.33 -50.96
CA GLU A 304 -25.23 -2.47 -50.75
C GLU A 304 -24.73 -3.38 -49.62
N GLU A 305 -23.42 -3.63 -49.52
CA GLU A 305 -22.81 -4.39 -48.41
C GLU A 305 -22.95 -3.68 -47.06
N LEU A 306 -22.72 -2.35 -47.03
CA LEU A 306 -22.88 -1.56 -45.82
C LEU A 306 -24.35 -1.47 -45.39
N ALA A 307 -25.28 -1.34 -46.35
CA ALA A 307 -26.70 -1.37 -46.07
C ALA A 307 -27.14 -2.74 -45.54
N ALA A 308 -26.71 -3.84 -46.18
CA ALA A 308 -27.02 -5.20 -45.73
C ALA A 308 -26.54 -5.46 -44.30
N LEU A 309 -25.36 -4.95 -43.94
CA LEU A 309 -24.86 -5.03 -42.57
C LEU A 309 -25.66 -4.16 -41.59
N ALA A 310 -26.07 -2.96 -42.01
CA ALA A 310 -26.89 -2.07 -41.18
C ALA A 310 -28.32 -2.61 -40.93
N PHE A 311 -28.85 -3.40 -41.86
CA PHE A 311 -30.14 -4.09 -41.74
C PHE A 311 -30.05 -5.48 -41.10
N SER A 312 -28.85 -5.94 -40.71
CA SER A 312 -28.66 -7.19 -39.98
C SER A 312 -29.16 -7.05 -38.54
N ASP A 313 -29.89 -8.04 -38.03
CA ASP A 313 -30.44 -8.08 -36.67
C ASP A 313 -29.38 -7.86 -35.56
N ILE A 314 -28.13 -8.19 -35.85
CA ILE A 314 -27.00 -8.14 -34.90
C ILE A 314 -26.12 -6.91 -35.15
N GLY A 315 -26.19 -6.29 -36.33
CA GLY A 315 -25.33 -5.15 -36.70
C GLY A 315 -23.83 -5.48 -36.70
N LEU A 316 -23.44 -6.75 -36.79
CA LEU A 316 -22.04 -7.21 -36.77
C LEU A 316 -21.70 -8.00 -38.04
N GLY A 317 -20.53 -7.72 -38.59
CA GLY A 317 -20.00 -8.38 -39.79
C GLY A 317 -18.56 -8.82 -39.57
N ARG A 318 -18.18 -9.96 -40.14
CA ARG A 318 -16.78 -10.39 -40.21
C ARG A 318 -16.36 -10.50 -41.67
N VAL A 319 -15.19 -9.97 -42.00
CA VAL A 319 -14.58 -10.16 -43.31
C VAL A 319 -13.21 -10.76 -43.13
N GLN A 320 -12.96 -11.86 -43.84
CA GLN A 320 -11.74 -12.63 -43.72
C GLN A 320 -11.04 -12.66 -45.07
N ASP A 321 -9.87 -12.07 -45.14
CA ASP A 321 -8.94 -12.18 -46.27
C ASP A 321 -7.87 -13.24 -45.95
N ALA A 322 -6.97 -13.48 -46.93
CA ALA A 322 -5.89 -14.47 -46.83
C ALA A 322 -5.08 -14.32 -45.52
N ASP A 323 -4.76 -13.09 -45.15
CA ASP A 323 -3.91 -12.78 -44.00
C ASP A 323 -4.54 -11.72 -43.07
N THR A 324 -5.85 -11.51 -43.07
CA THR A 324 -6.44 -10.49 -42.18
C THR A 324 -7.88 -10.80 -41.85
N LEU A 325 -8.23 -10.67 -40.57
CA LEU A 325 -9.62 -10.66 -40.12
C LEU A 325 -10.01 -9.22 -39.84
N THR A 326 -11.11 -8.76 -40.43
CA THR A 326 -11.68 -7.43 -40.19
C THR A 326 -13.05 -7.60 -39.54
N LEU A 327 -13.27 -6.91 -38.43
CA LEU A 327 -14.55 -6.84 -37.76
C LEU A 327 -15.26 -5.56 -38.17
N MET A 328 -16.54 -5.66 -38.53
CA MET A 328 -17.40 -4.53 -38.90
C MET A 328 -18.56 -4.41 -37.91
N VAL A 329 -18.88 -3.18 -37.52
CA VAL A 329 -19.94 -2.86 -36.56
C VAL A 329 -20.82 -1.76 -37.13
N SER A 330 -22.11 -2.02 -37.24
CA SER A 330 -23.13 -1.02 -37.55
C SER A 330 -23.56 -0.30 -36.27
N THR A 331 -23.56 1.02 -36.32
CA THR A 331 -24.02 1.89 -35.23
C THR A 331 -24.99 2.94 -35.80
N PRO A 332 -25.76 3.65 -34.95
CA PRO A 332 -26.58 4.77 -35.42
C PRO A 332 -25.79 5.87 -36.14
N GLY A 333 -24.48 5.98 -35.88
CA GLY A 333 -23.57 6.94 -36.52
C GLY A 333 -22.91 6.44 -37.81
N GLY A 334 -23.25 5.24 -38.28
CA GLY A 334 -22.67 4.61 -39.47
C GLY A 334 -21.99 3.27 -39.18
N VAL A 335 -21.39 2.69 -40.21
CA VAL A 335 -20.67 1.41 -40.14
C VAL A 335 -19.17 1.68 -39.96
N PHE A 336 -18.58 0.99 -38.98
CA PHE A 336 -17.16 1.09 -38.64
C PHE A 336 -16.48 -0.26 -38.84
N GLU A 337 -15.19 -0.25 -39.17
CA GLU A 337 -14.37 -1.45 -39.27
C GLU A 337 -13.10 -1.35 -38.42
N ARG A 338 -12.59 -2.51 -38.02
CA ARG A 338 -11.29 -2.68 -37.36
C ARG A 338 -10.63 -3.95 -37.84
N VAL A 339 -9.35 -3.85 -38.20
CA VAL A 339 -8.52 -5.03 -38.48
C VAL A 339 -8.16 -5.69 -37.15
N VAL A 340 -8.52 -6.96 -37.02
CA VAL A 340 -8.15 -7.80 -35.88
C VAL A 340 -6.72 -8.29 -36.10
N PRO A 341 -5.77 -7.97 -35.19
CA PRO A 341 -4.41 -8.44 -35.31
C PRO A 341 -4.34 -9.97 -35.26
N HIS A 342 -3.37 -10.56 -35.95
CA HIS A 342 -3.16 -12.00 -35.90
C HIS A 342 -2.95 -12.49 -34.47
N ALA A 343 -3.65 -13.57 -34.11
CA ALA A 343 -3.35 -14.29 -32.89
C ALA A 343 -1.90 -14.79 -32.92
N THR A 344 -1.18 -14.62 -31.81
CA THR A 344 0.19 -15.13 -31.69
C THR A 344 0.17 -16.66 -31.87
N PRO A 345 1.13 -17.25 -32.62
CA PRO A 345 1.18 -18.70 -32.81
C PRO A 345 1.23 -19.42 -31.46
N LEU A 346 0.45 -20.50 -31.35
CA LEU A 346 0.47 -21.35 -30.16
C LEU A 346 1.87 -21.89 -29.91
N ARG A 347 2.34 -21.79 -28.66
CA ARG A 347 3.63 -22.38 -28.28
C ARG A 347 3.52 -23.89 -28.44
N GLN A 348 4.61 -24.53 -28.85
CA GLN A 348 4.65 -25.97 -29.18
C GLN A 348 4.23 -26.91 -28.04
N HIS A 349 4.02 -26.40 -26.83
CA HIS A 349 3.68 -27.17 -25.63
C HIS A 349 2.19 -27.07 -25.26
N ASP A 350 1.40 -26.23 -25.94
CA ASP A 350 -0.02 -26.09 -25.68
C ASP A 350 -0.83 -27.12 -26.49
N ARG A 351 -1.63 -27.94 -25.81
CA ARG A 351 -2.55 -28.89 -26.46
C ARG A 351 -3.60 -28.09 -27.25
N ARG A 352 -3.68 -28.34 -28.56
CA ARG A 352 -4.56 -27.63 -29.52
C ARG A 352 -6.02 -27.49 -29.06
N ASP A 353 -6.56 -28.49 -28.39
CA ASP A 353 -7.96 -28.48 -27.93
C ASP A 353 -8.18 -27.53 -26.73
N ALA A 354 -7.23 -27.48 -25.78
CA ALA A 354 -7.28 -26.56 -24.65
C ALA A 354 -7.01 -25.11 -25.08
N ALA A 355 -6.14 -24.93 -26.06
CA ALA A 355 -5.84 -23.64 -26.66
C ALA A 355 -7.05 -23.04 -27.40
N ALA A 356 -7.79 -23.86 -28.17
CA ALA A 356 -9.00 -23.41 -28.85
C ALA A 356 -10.13 -23.08 -27.86
N GLU A 357 -10.30 -23.88 -26.80
CA GLU A 357 -11.28 -23.60 -25.75
C GLU A 357 -10.94 -22.33 -24.96
N THR A 358 -9.65 -22.09 -24.72
CA THR A 358 -9.15 -20.87 -24.07
C THR A 358 -9.33 -19.66 -24.98
N ALA A 359 -8.99 -19.73 -26.27
CA ALA A 359 -9.20 -18.64 -27.21
C ALA A 359 -10.68 -18.26 -27.38
N VAL A 360 -11.60 -19.23 -27.33
CA VAL A 360 -13.05 -18.97 -27.34
C VAL A 360 -13.52 -18.34 -26.03
N LYS A 361 -12.99 -18.76 -24.88
CA LYS A 361 -13.25 -18.14 -23.57
C LYS A 361 -12.70 -16.71 -23.49
N ASP A 362 -11.50 -16.49 -24.02
CA ASP A 362 -10.82 -15.19 -24.07
C ASP A 362 -11.59 -14.20 -24.97
N ALA A 363 -12.07 -14.67 -26.12
CA ALA A 363 -12.97 -13.90 -26.97
C ALA A 363 -14.26 -13.58 -26.20
N ALA A 364 -14.96 -14.57 -25.63
CA ALA A 364 -16.20 -14.33 -24.88
C ALA A 364 -16.02 -13.32 -23.73
N ALA A 365 -14.91 -13.40 -22.98
CA ALA A 365 -14.58 -12.51 -21.88
C ALA A 365 -14.28 -11.07 -22.35
N THR A 366 -13.56 -10.92 -23.47
CA THR A 366 -13.28 -9.61 -24.08
C THR A 366 -14.56 -8.88 -24.52
N TRP A 367 -15.61 -9.62 -24.87
CA TRP A 367 -16.88 -9.09 -25.36
C TRP A 367 -18.04 -9.16 -24.32
N GLY A 368 -17.77 -9.57 -23.08
CA GLY A 368 -18.78 -9.61 -22.01
C GLY A 368 -19.89 -10.64 -22.19
N LEU A 369 -19.66 -11.70 -22.96
CA LEU A 369 -20.67 -12.73 -23.26
C LEU A 369 -20.65 -13.87 -22.24
N PRO A 370 -21.81 -14.37 -21.77
CA PRO A 370 -21.87 -15.50 -20.85
C PRO A 370 -21.41 -16.79 -21.55
N VAL A 371 -20.44 -17.48 -20.95
CA VAL A 371 -19.92 -18.75 -21.46
C VAL A 371 -20.86 -19.89 -21.02
N GLY A 372 -21.67 -20.39 -21.95
CA GLY A 372 -22.61 -21.48 -21.68
C GLY A 372 -21.90 -22.79 -21.31
N SER A 373 -22.09 -23.28 -20.08
CA SER A 373 -21.67 -24.61 -19.67
C SER A 373 -22.57 -25.66 -20.34
N ARG A 374 -22.01 -26.49 -21.23
CA ARG A 374 -22.73 -27.70 -21.69
C ARG A 374 -22.83 -28.68 -20.52
N SER A 375 -24.01 -28.74 -19.88
CA SER A 375 -24.37 -29.84 -18.99
C SER A 375 -24.46 -31.12 -19.81
N ARG A 376 -23.57 -32.08 -19.51
CA ARG A 376 -23.63 -33.44 -20.04
C ARG A 376 -24.92 -34.10 -19.51
N PRO A 377 -25.77 -34.72 -20.33
CA PRO A 377 -26.96 -35.39 -19.81
C PRO A 377 -26.53 -36.62 -18.98
N PRO A 378 -27.25 -36.94 -17.90
CA PRO A 378 -26.92 -38.09 -17.07
C PRO A 378 -27.11 -39.39 -17.87
N ALA A 379 -26.16 -40.30 -17.72
CA ALA A 379 -26.25 -41.65 -18.27
C ALA A 379 -27.46 -42.37 -17.67
N SER A 380 -28.42 -42.69 -18.53
CA SER A 380 -29.54 -43.58 -18.23
C SER A 380 -29.01 -44.97 -17.89
N THR A 381 -29.11 -45.35 -16.62
CA THR A 381 -29.11 -46.76 -16.19
C THR A 381 -30.34 -47.45 -16.76
N ALA A 382 -30.16 -48.39 -17.69
CA ALA A 382 -31.17 -49.39 -18.03
C ALA A 382 -30.97 -50.64 -17.16
N PRO A 383 -32.03 -51.22 -16.58
CA PRO A 383 -31.95 -52.51 -15.90
C PRO A 383 -32.21 -53.68 -16.86
N ARG A 384 -31.48 -54.78 -16.58
CA ARG A 384 -31.50 -56.14 -17.13
C ARG A 384 -30.70 -56.40 -18.40
#